data_AF-A0A0Q9N6C1-F1
#
_entry.id   AF-A0A0Q9N6C1-F1
#
_cell.length_a   1.000
_cell.length_b   1.000
_cell.length_c   1.000
_cell.angle_alpha   90.00
_cell.angle_beta   90.00
_cell.angle_gamma   90.00
#
_symmetry.space_group_name_H-M   'P 1'
#
loop_
_entity.id
_entity.type
_entity.pdbx_description
1 polymer ?
#
loop_
_entity_poly.entity_id
_entity_poly.type
_entity_poly.pdbx_seq_one_letter_code
_entity_poly.pdbx_strand_id
1 'polypeptide(L)'
;MIDPIVAGGIQRYDASTILFTNPANTSTRTNMTIRMSNDDASTWYKSKEIYAGTNGYSDIGVAPDKTIFVLYEKPAGSKIALARMSKAWIEAP
;
A
#
# COMPACT_ATOMS: atom_id res chain seq x y z
N MET A 1 7.49 10.99 3.77
CA MET A 1 6.90 9.65 3.95
C MET A 1 6.90 9.32 5.44
N ILE A 2 5.92 8.57 5.95
CA ILE A 2 5.86 8.13 7.36
C ILE A 2 6.05 6.61 7.36
N ASP A 3 7.05 6.11 8.10
CA ASP A 3 7.44 4.71 8.12
C ASP A 3 8.06 4.31 9.47
N PRO A 4 7.79 3.11 10.01
CA PRO A 4 8.34 2.63 11.28
C PRO A 4 9.58 1.75 11.11
N ILE A 5 10.37 1.96 10.04
CA ILE A 5 11.55 1.15 9.66
C ILE A 5 11.13 -0.30 9.31
N VAL A 6 10.50 -0.44 8.14
CA VAL A 6 9.98 -1.73 7.64
C VAL A 6 9.96 -1.78 6.11
N ALA A 7 10.00 -2.97 5.53
CA ALA A 7 9.90 -3.13 4.08
C ALA A 7 8.49 -2.78 3.57
N GLY A 8 8.43 -1.97 2.51
CA GLY A 8 7.22 -1.64 1.78
C GLY A 8 7.33 -2.01 0.30
N GLY A 9 6.19 -2.05 -0.39
CA GLY A 9 6.11 -2.32 -1.83
C GLY A 9 5.86 -1.05 -2.64
N ILE A 10 6.46 -0.95 -3.83
CA ILE A 10 6.22 0.13 -4.80
C ILE A 10 6.02 -0.45 -6.20
N GLN A 11 5.02 0.04 -6.94
CA GLN A 11 4.76 -0.43 -8.29
C GLN A 11 4.09 0.65 -9.16
N ARG A 12 4.43 0.68 -10.45
CA ARG A 12 3.68 1.49 -11.43
C ARG A 12 2.35 0.82 -11.74
N TYR A 13 1.25 1.56 -11.58
CA TYR A 13 -0.08 1.13 -11.99
C TYR A 13 -0.30 1.37 -13.49
N ASP A 14 0.17 2.50 -14.00
CA ASP A 14 0.22 2.86 -15.42
C ASP A 14 1.40 3.82 -15.66
N ALA A 15 1.45 4.46 -16.83
CA ALA A 15 2.55 5.34 -17.20
C ALA A 15 2.70 6.55 -16.26
N SER A 16 1.59 7.06 -15.69
CA SER A 16 1.58 8.27 -14.86
C SER A 16 1.38 7.97 -13.37
N THR A 17 0.88 6.81 -13.00
CA THR A 17 0.47 6.49 -11.62
C THR A 17 1.45 5.52 -10.95
N ILE A 18 2.00 5.92 -9.80
CA ILE A 18 2.79 5.05 -8.91
C ILE A 18 1.96 4.75 -7.65
N LEU A 19 2.01 3.48 -7.22
CA LEU A 19 1.42 3.00 -5.99
C LEU A 19 2.52 2.64 -5.00
N PHE A 20 2.34 2.98 -3.73
CA PHE A 20 3.24 2.61 -2.64
C PHE A 20 2.45 2.05 -1.46
N THR A 21 3.00 1.04 -0.80
CA THR A 21 2.40 0.39 0.37
C THR A 21 3.41 0.30 1.50
N ASN A 22 2.98 0.72 2.69
CA ASN A 22 3.71 0.51 3.93
C ASN A 22 2.78 0.64 5.16
N PRO A 23 3.24 0.24 6.35
CA PRO A 23 2.63 0.65 7.61
C PRO A 23 2.81 2.17 7.80
N ALA A 24 1.74 2.95 7.67
CA ALA A 24 1.79 4.40 7.69
C ALA A 24 1.78 4.97 9.13
N ASN A 25 2.81 4.64 9.91
CA ASN A 25 2.96 5.07 11.30
C ASN A 25 4.44 5.39 11.60
N THR A 26 4.70 6.29 12.54
CA THR A 26 6.05 6.79 12.85
C THR A 26 6.88 5.84 13.71
N SER A 27 6.25 4.89 14.41
CA SER A 27 6.94 4.05 15.40
C SER A 27 6.45 2.60 15.45
N THR A 28 5.19 2.34 15.10
CA THR A 28 4.61 0.99 15.17
C THR A 28 4.31 0.44 13.79
N ARG A 29 4.42 -0.87 13.61
CA ARG A 29 4.01 -1.52 12.36
C ARG A 29 2.50 -1.75 12.36
N THR A 30 1.75 -0.67 12.18
CA THR A 30 0.28 -0.61 12.14
C THR A 30 -0.17 0.26 10.97
N ASN A 31 -1.47 0.22 10.64
CA ASN A 31 -2.06 1.06 9.60
C ASN A 31 -1.45 0.79 8.20
N MET A 32 -1.56 -0.45 7.73
CA MET A 32 -1.14 -0.82 6.37
C MET A 32 -1.92 0.04 5.38
N THR A 33 -1.21 0.83 4.59
CA THR A 33 -1.79 1.92 3.80
C THR A 33 -1.24 1.89 2.39
N ILE A 34 -2.11 2.13 1.41
CA ILE A 34 -1.74 2.38 0.02
C ILE A 34 -1.76 3.88 -0.27
N ARG A 35 -0.76 4.36 -1.01
CA ARG A 35 -0.63 5.75 -1.44
C ARG A 35 -0.48 5.83 -2.96
N MET A 36 -0.96 6.92 -3.56
CA MET A 36 -0.85 7.17 -5.00
C MET A 36 -0.08 8.46 -5.28
N SER A 37 0.80 8.39 -6.29
CA SER A 37 1.52 9.52 -6.86
C SER A 37 1.26 9.61 -8.36
N ASN A 38 1.20 10.83 -8.88
CA ASN A 38 1.12 11.15 -10.31
C ASN A 38 2.29 12.03 -10.80
N ASP A 39 3.34 12.17 -9.97
CA ASP A 39 4.48 13.07 -10.15
C ASP A 39 5.81 12.35 -9.84
N ASP A 40 5.92 11.11 -10.33
CA ASP A 40 7.07 10.23 -10.15
C ASP A 40 7.52 10.08 -8.68
N ALA A 41 6.54 9.84 -7.80
CA ALA A 41 6.72 9.63 -6.36
C ALA A 41 7.27 10.85 -5.59
N SER A 42 7.16 12.06 -6.17
CA SER A 42 7.52 13.31 -5.48
C SER A 42 6.51 13.68 -4.39
N THR A 43 5.21 13.53 -4.68
CA THR A 43 4.12 13.73 -3.72
C THR A 43 3.10 12.59 -3.77
N TRP A 44 2.26 12.50 -2.73
CA TRP A 44 1.29 11.42 -2.56
C TRP A 44 -0.11 12.02 -2.38
N TYR A 45 -0.86 12.16 -3.48
CA TYR A 45 -2.13 12.89 -3.51
C TYR A 45 -3.33 12.10 -2.95
N LYS A 46 -3.20 10.77 -2.86
CA LYS A 46 -4.19 9.87 -2.21
C LYS A 46 -3.50 8.93 -1.24
N SER A 47 -4.22 8.59 -0.17
CA SER A 47 -3.79 7.66 0.87
C SER A 47 -5.02 6.96 1.43
N LYS A 48 -5.03 5.63 1.47
CA LYS A 48 -6.16 4.85 2.01
C LYS A 48 -5.67 3.66 2.83
N GLU A 49 -6.23 3.49 4.01
CA GLU A 49 -5.87 2.39 4.90
C GLU A 49 -6.49 1.07 4.39
N ILE A 50 -5.65 0.05 4.26
CA ILE A 50 -6.04 -1.33 3.94
C ILE A 50 -6.38 -2.09 5.23
N TYR A 51 -5.59 -1.85 6.30
CA TYR A 51 -5.77 -2.54 7.58
C TYR A 51 -5.18 -1.77 8.76
N ALA A 52 -6.02 -1.48 9.77
CA ALA A 52 -5.65 -0.75 10.98
C ALA A 52 -4.70 -1.50 11.93
N GLY A 53 -4.84 -2.83 12.02
CA GLY A 53 -4.16 -3.63 13.05
C GLY A 53 -2.67 -3.83 12.81
N THR A 54 -2.00 -4.55 13.72
CA THR A 54 -0.58 -4.90 13.61
C THR A 54 -0.30 -5.61 12.30
N ASN A 55 0.69 -5.12 11.56
CA ASN A 55 1.10 -5.61 10.25
C ASN A 55 2.60 -5.40 10.09
N GLY A 56 3.16 -5.62 8.90
CA GLY A 56 4.58 -5.47 8.69
C GLY A 56 4.93 -5.36 7.22
N TYR A 57 5.67 -6.34 6.72
CA TYR A 57 6.15 -6.35 5.34
C TYR A 57 4.96 -6.33 4.38
N SER A 58 5.16 -5.66 3.24
CA SER A 58 4.19 -5.65 2.14
C SER A 58 4.88 -5.72 0.80
N ASP A 59 4.17 -6.27 -0.18
CA ASP A 59 4.51 -6.26 -1.59
C ASP A 59 3.25 -6.00 -2.43
N ILE A 60 3.42 -5.43 -3.61
CA ILE A 60 2.32 -4.93 -4.45
C ILE A 60 2.48 -5.37 -5.91
N GLY A 61 1.37 -5.85 -6.48
CA GLY A 61 1.27 -6.21 -7.89
C GLY A 61 0.05 -5.56 -8.54
N VAL A 62 0.18 -5.25 -9.83
CA VAL A 62 -0.93 -4.78 -10.68
C VAL A 62 -1.09 -5.74 -11.83
N ALA A 63 -2.27 -6.35 -11.93
CA ALA A 63 -2.59 -7.30 -13.00
C ALA A 63 -2.92 -6.57 -14.32
N PRO A 64 -2.90 -7.28 -15.47
CA PRO A 64 -3.24 -6.68 -16.78
C PRO A 64 -4.62 -6.02 -16.84
N ASP A 65 -5.59 -6.58 -16.09
CA ASP A 65 -6.96 -6.06 -15.95
C ASP A 65 -7.07 -4.85 -14.99
N LYS A 66 -5.92 -4.34 -14.52
CA LYS A 66 -5.79 -3.25 -13.55
C LYS A 66 -6.30 -3.57 -12.14
N THR A 67 -6.49 -4.85 -11.81
CA THR A 67 -6.68 -5.26 -10.42
C THR A 67 -5.38 -5.03 -9.63
N ILE A 68 -5.51 -4.40 -8.46
CA ILE A 68 -4.41 -4.14 -7.53
C ILE A 68 -4.42 -5.22 -6.46
N PHE A 69 -3.27 -5.86 -6.27
CA PHE A 69 -3.03 -6.87 -5.25
C PHE A 69 -1.97 -6.38 -4.27
N VAL A 70 -2.27 -6.44 -2.97
CA VAL A 70 -1.30 -6.16 -1.90
C VAL A 70 -1.17 -7.41 -1.03
N LEU A 71 0.01 -8.01 -1.03
CA LEU A 71 0.37 -9.09 -0.13
C LEU A 71 1.02 -8.48 1.11
N TYR A 72 0.50 -8.76 2.30
CA TYR A 72 1.02 -8.15 3.53
C TYR A 72 0.85 -9.03 4.76
N GLU A 73 1.70 -8.83 5.76
CA GLU A 73 1.56 -9.55 7.03
C GLU A 73 0.34 -9.05 7.83
N LYS A 74 -0.53 -9.97 8.26
CA LYS A 74 -1.78 -9.66 8.99
C LYS A 74 -2.23 -10.81 9.92
N PRO A 75 -1.93 -10.76 11.22
CA PRO A 75 -1.00 -9.83 11.86
C PRO A 75 0.46 -10.18 11.56
N ALA A 76 1.37 -9.22 11.81
CA ALA A 76 2.82 -9.38 11.66
C ALA A 76 3.32 -10.69 12.27
N GLY A 77 4.22 -11.41 11.58
CA GLY A 77 4.84 -12.64 12.08
C GLY A 77 3.91 -13.84 12.27
N SER A 78 2.63 -13.74 11.88
CA SER A 78 1.65 -14.82 12.09
C SER A 78 1.00 -15.31 10.81
N LYS A 79 0.60 -14.39 9.93
CA LYS A 79 -0.19 -14.71 8.73
C LYS A 79 0.13 -13.73 7.62
N ILE A 80 -0.06 -14.17 6.38
CA ILE A 80 0.00 -13.32 5.19
C ILE A 80 -1.41 -13.23 4.62
N ALA A 81 -1.84 -12.02 4.27
CA ALA A 81 -3.11 -11.75 3.63
C ALA A 81 -2.90 -11.13 2.24
N LEU A 82 -3.83 -11.40 1.33
CA LEU A 82 -3.90 -10.77 0.01
C LEU A 82 -5.11 -9.84 -0.04
N ALA A 83 -4.88 -8.54 -0.08
CA ALA A 83 -5.93 -7.57 -0.38
C ALA A 83 -6.06 -7.41 -1.90
N ARG A 84 -7.31 -7.38 -2.38
CA ARG A 84 -7.66 -7.14 -3.79
C ARG A 84 -8.53 -5.89 -3.86
N MET A 85 -8.11 -4.91 -4.63
CA MET A 85 -8.80 -3.63 -4.76
C MET A 85 -8.67 -3.03 -6.17
N SER A 86 -9.45 -1.99 -6.44
CA SER A 86 -9.38 -1.20 -7.68
C SER A 86 -8.84 0.19 -7.38
N LYS A 87 -8.35 0.89 -8.42
CA LYS A 87 -7.97 2.32 -8.32
C LYS A 87 -9.14 3.17 -7.80
N ALA A 88 -10.36 2.92 -8.27
CA ALA A 88 -11.55 3.62 -7.82
C ALA A 88 -11.82 3.49 -6.32
N TRP A 89 -11.51 2.33 -5.71
CA TRP A 89 -11.63 2.16 -4.26
C TRP A 89 -10.67 3.07 -3.49
N ILE A 90 -9.45 3.27 -4.00
CA ILE A 90 -8.44 4.16 -3.39
C ILE A 90 -8.88 5.63 -3.53
N GLU A 91 -9.46 6.00 -4.67
CA GLU A 91 -9.86 7.37 -4.97
C GLU A 91 -11.15 7.79 -4.27
N ALA A 92 -12.04 6.84 -3.97
CA ALA A 92 -13.27 7.07 -3.25
C ALA A 92 -13.02 7.73 -1.88
N PRO A 93 -13.89 8.67 -1.45
CA PRO A 93 -13.81 9.33 -0.15
C PRO A 93 -13.68 8.36 1.04
#